data_AF-A0A662GWA4-F1
#
_entry.id   AF-A0A662GWA4-F1
#
_cell.length_a   1.000
_cell.length_b   1.000
_cell.length_c   1.000
_cell.angle_alpha   90.00
_cell.angle_beta   90.00
_cell.angle_gamma   90.00
#
_symmetry.space_group_name_H-M   'P 1'
#
loop_
_entity.id
_entity.type
_entity.pdbx_description
1 polymer ?
#
loop_
_entity_poly.entity_id
_entity_poly.type
_entity_poly.pdbx_seq_one_letter_code
_entity_poly.pdbx_strand_id
1 'polypeptide(L)'
;MSTPYCPALTRVGDKFVCRITNSEVDPGLLPCLSDYATCPIYLRAKAAGPGAAPEVATEAPPSESSVGAPPAVAEAIEVAPLPPPSEVPERVEEDVLAQLETIERDLRRLDTYWAEYERATRDVLKRWDEAKESVLRRLSSIDHVIQSLAEERKEVDTWREVGLITEEYYDREVRELEERVAKLEEERRRLVEYLERLEQSAEAHRKRVVVASAGAEISRLKLSLAKLEQLFESGEIDEETYERVRSDIEEQIKRLQRFL
;
A
#
# COMPACT_ATOMS: atom_id res chain seq x y z
N MET A 1 17.79 21.21 11.75
CA MET A 1 17.87 19.78 11.40
C MET A 1 18.09 19.02 12.69
N SER A 2 17.05 18.43 13.27
CA SER A 2 17.17 17.61 14.48
C SER A 2 17.83 16.29 14.08
N THR A 3 18.97 15.98 14.67
CA THR A 3 19.54 14.63 14.57
C THR A 3 18.55 13.64 15.16
N PRO A 4 18.21 12.54 14.48
CA PRO A 4 17.22 11.56 14.96
C PRO A 4 17.75 10.69 16.12
N TYR A 5 19.00 10.89 16.54
CA TYR A 5 19.67 10.12 17.57
C TYR A 5 20.17 11.03 18.71
N CYS A 6 20.28 10.45 19.90
CA CYS A 6 20.80 11.12 21.08
C CYS A 6 22.24 11.59 20.87
N PRO A 7 22.57 12.87 21.11
CA PRO A 7 23.94 13.38 20.96
C PRO A 7 24.91 12.82 22.01
N ALA A 8 24.41 12.21 23.09
CA ALA A 8 25.22 11.55 24.11
C ALA A 8 25.50 10.06 23.81
N LEU A 9 25.04 9.53 22.68
CA LEU A 9 25.27 8.14 22.28
C LEU A 9 26.61 8.02 21.55
N THR A 10 27.48 7.13 22.01
CA THR A 10 28.76 6.83 21.37
C THR A 10 28.88 5.35 21.08
N ARG A 11 29.50 4.99 19.95
CA ARG A 11 29.75 3.59 19.60
C ARG A 11 31.20 3.24 19.93
N VAL A 12 31.40 2.25 20.78
CA VAL A 12 32.72 1.70 21.11
C VAL A 12 32.70 0.23 20.67
N GLY A 13 33.28 -0.05 19.50
CA GLY A 13 33.20 -1.37 18.86
C GLY A 13 31.77 -1.71 18.42
N ASP A 14 31.24 -2.84 18.87
CA ASP A 14 29.87 -3.31 18.57
C ASP A 14 28.84 -2.97 19.66
N LYS A 15 29.22 -2.13 20.62
CA LYS A 15 28.34 -1.71 21.71
C LYS A 15 28.08 -0.21 21.68
N PHE A 16 26.84 0.17 22.02
CA PHE A 16 26.47 1.56 22.22
C PHE A 16 26.64 1.92 23.70
N VAL A 17 27.29 3.06 23.98
CA VAL A 17 27.57 3.53 25.33
C VAL A 17 27.01 4.95 25.46
N CYS A 18 26.25 5.18 26.53
CA CYS A 18 25.80 6.51 26.90
C CYS A 18 26.94 7.27 27.58
N ARG A 19 27.34 8.41 27.02
CA ARG A 19 28.45 9.22 27.56
C ARG A 19 28.15 9.86 28.92
N ILE A 20 26.88 9.99 29.30
CA ILE A 20 26.45 10.61 30.56
C ILE A 20 26.60 9.64 31.74
N THR A 21 26.19 8.39 31.56
CA THR A 21 26.22 7.35 32.61
C THR A 21 27.39 6.37 32.45
N ASN A 22 28.14 6.46 31.35
CA ASN A 22 29.19 5.53 30.94
C ASN A 22 28.75 4.06 30.99
N SER A 23 27.47 3.82 30.70
CA SER A 23 26.83 2.50 30.74
C SER A 23 26.57 2.01 29.32
N GLU A 24 26.71 0.70 29.10
CA GLU A 24 26.29 0.04 27.86
C GLU A 24 24.77 0.17 27.71
N VAL A 25 24.32 0.61 26.54
CA VAL A 25 22.91 0.83 26.21
C VAL A 25 22.54 -0.09 25.06
N ASP A 26 21.51 -0.90 25.24
CA ASP A 26 20.92 -1.67 24.16
C ASP A 26 19.95 -0.77 23.34
N PRO A 27 20.22 -0.55 22.04
CA PRO A 27 19.41 0.31 21.18
C PRO A 27 17.95 -0.13 21.00
N GLY A 28 17.58 -1.37 21.35
CA GLY A 28 16.19 -1.85 21.29
C GLY A 28 15.36 -1.55 22.54
N LEU A 29 16.00 -1.33 23.69
CA LEU A 29 15.33 -1.18 25.00
C LEU A 29 15.17 0.27 25.46
N LEU A 30 15.98 1.19 24.92
CA LEU A 30 15.98 2.60 25.31
C LEU A 30 15.79 3.51 24.09
N PRO A 31 15.01 4.60 24.20
CA PRO A 31 14.58 5.44 23.06
C PRO A 31 15.69 6.31 22.46
N CYS A 32 16.97 5.96 22.67
CA CYS A 32 18.13 6.74 22.26
C CYS A 32 18.28 6.88 20.73
N LEU A 33 17.64 6.00 19.95
CA LEU A 33 17.65 6.01 18.48
C LEU A 33 16.38 6.57 17.83
N SER A 34 15.31 6.82 18.60
CA SER A 34 14.00 7.21 18.06
C SER A 34 13.46 8.51 18.67
N ASP A 35 13.44 8.62 20.00
CA ASP A 35 12.97 9.81 20.70
C ASP A 35 13.81 10.09 21.95
N TYR A 36 15.07 10.48 21.73
CA TYR A 36 15.99 10.77 22.83
C TYR A 36 15.56 11.98 23.68
N ALA A 37 14.63 12.81 23.19
CA ALA A 37 14.14 14.00 23.88
C ALA A 37 13.30 13.65 25.11
N THR A 38 12.72 12.45 25.18
CA THR A 38 11.95 11.95 26.32
C THR A 38 12.80 11.12 27.29
N CYS A 39 14.09 10.91 27.00
CA CYS A 39 14.96 10.13 27.87
C CYS A 39 15.26 10.87 29.20
N PRO A 40 14.96 10.26 30.37
CA PRO A 40 15.15 10.91 31.68
C PRO A 40 16.63 11.20 31.99
N ILE A 41 17.56 10.40 31.46
CA ILE A 41 19.01 10.58 31.65
C ILE A 41 19.49 11.81 30.85
N TYR A 42 19.01 11.94 29.60
CA TYR A 42 19.36 13.06 28.74
C TYR A 42 18.79 14.39 29.26
N LEU A 43 17.53 14.36 29.73
CA LEU A 43 16.89 15.54 30.33
C LEU A 43 17.61 16.01 31.60
N ARG A 44 18.03 15.08 32.47
CA ARG A 44 18.84 15.41 33.66
C ARG A 44 20.19 16.01 33.30
N ALA A 45 20.89 15.46 32.29
CA ALA A 45 22.17 16.02 31.84
C ALA A 45 22.02 17.40 31.17
N LYS A 46 20.94 17.62 30.43
CA LYS A 46 20.62 18.94 29.85
C LYS A 46 20.30 19.96 30.93
N ALA A 47 19.58 19.55 31.98
CA ALA A 47 19.29 20.40 33.14
C ALA A 47 20.55 20.69 33.99
N ALA A 48 21.53 19.77 34.02
CA ALA A 48 22.77 19.92 34.78
C ALA A 48 23.86 20.77 34.10
N GLY A 49 23.73 21.09 32.80
CA GLY A 49 24.71 21.88 32.06
C GLY A 49 26.08 21.18 31.86
N PRO A 50 26.93 21.64 30.93
CA PRO A 50 28.20 21.00 30.63
C PRO A 50 29.23 21.36 31.70
N GLY A 51 29.28 20.60 32.80
CA GLY A 51 30.26 20.87 33.87
C GLY A 51 30.30 19.96 35.09
N ALA A 52 29.50 18.90 35.20
CA ALA A 52 29.57 18.01 36.36
C ALA A 52 30.07 16.61 35.95
N ALA A 53 31.37 16.37 36.17
CA ALA A 53 31.93 15.03 36.26
C ALA A 53 31.35 14.29 37.50
N PRO A 54 31.31 12.95 37.49
CA PRO A 54 30.60 12.19 38.52
C PRO A 54 31.47 12.02 39.78
N GLU A 55 30.91 12.34 40.94
CA GLU A 55 31.40 11.77 42.20
C GLU A 55 30.64 10.46 42.46
N VAL A 56 31.42 9.38 42.42
CA VAL A 56 31.11 8.03 42.91
C VAL A 56 31.59 7.93 44.35
N ALA A 57 31.02 6.97 45.10
CA ALA A 57 31.47 6.38 46.38
C ALA A 57 30.79 6.99 47.62
N THR A 58 30.33 6.29 48.67
CA THR A 58 30.05 4.88 49.01
C THR A 58 29.44 4.90 50.43
N GLU A 59 28.85 3.77 50.84
CA GLU A 59 28.72 3.27 52.23
C GLU A 59 27.63 3.80 53.19
N ALA A 60 27.03 2.80 53.84
CA ALA A 60 25.98 2.87 54.86
C ALA A 60 26.59 2.64 56.28
N PRO A 61 25.79 2.31 57.32
CA PRO A 61 25.47 3.07 58.55
C PRO A 61 26.24 2.52 59.80
N PRO A 62 25.78 2.51 61.08
CA PRO A 62 24.81 3.31 61.88
C PRO A 62 25.40 3.83 63.23
N SER A 63 24.65 4.60 64.04
CA SER A 63 24.51 4.41 65.53
C SER A 63 23.79 5.59 66.22
N GLU A 64 23.35 5.31 67.45
CA GLU A 64 22.19 5.84 68.17
C GLU A 64 22.48 6.96 69.20
N SER A 65 21.41 7.67 69.59
CA SER A 65 21.08 8.20 70.93
C SER A 65 21.95 9.27 71.63
N SER A 66 21.37 10.44 71.94
CA SER A 66 20.75 10.71 73.27
C SER A 66 20.47 12.21 73.55
N VAL A 67 19.23 12.47 73.97
CA VAL A 67 18.75 13.32 75.09
C VAL A 67 19.04 14.84 75.13
N GLY A 68 17.97 15.63 75.18
CA GLY A 68 17.93 16.92 75.91
C GLY A 68 16.94 17.96 75.38
N ALA A 69 15.70 18.00 75.90
CA ALA A 69 14.69 19.04 75.66
C ALA A 69 14.70 20.12 76.78
N PRO A 70 13.89 21.20 76.74
CA PRO A 70 13.80 22.33 75.79
C PRO A 70 13.94 23.69 76.53
N PRO A 71 13.76 24.87 75.89
CA PRO A 71 12.42 25.47 75.92
C PRO A 71 12.00 26.26 74.66
N ALA A 72 10.68 26.18 74.41
CA ALA A 72 9.78 27.15 73.80
C ALA A 72 10.34 28.31 72.95
N VAL A 73 10.14 28.22 71.64
CA VAL A 73 9.65 29.33 70.82
C VAL A 73 8.78 28.75 69.71
N ALA A 74 7.54 29.22 69.64
CA ALA A 74 6.62 28.92 68.57
C ALA A 74 7.08 29.64 67.30
N GLU A 75 7.65 28.89 66.35
CA GLU A 75 7.78 29.33 64.98
C GLU A 75 6.97 28.39 64.09
N ALA A 76 6.03 29.01 63.39
CA ALA A 76 5.04 28.38 62.57
C ALA A 76 5.71 27.46 61.53
N ILE A 77 5.22 26.23 61.47
CA ILE A 77 5.44 25.35 60.32
C ILE A 77 4.73 26.02 59.15
N GLU A 78 5.48 26.78 58.35
CA GLU A 78 5.06 27.12 56.99
C GLU A 78 5.12 25.82 56.19
N VAL A 79 4.00 25.10 56.21
CA VAL A 79 3.72 24.04 55.25
C VAL A 79 3.73 24.72 53.90
N ALA A 80 4.87 24.62 53.20
CA ALA A 80 4.96 25.00 51.80
C ALA A 80 3.78 24.32 51.07
N PRO A 81 2.90 25.09 50.42
CA PRO A 81 1.77 24.51 49.74
C PRO A 81 2.30 23.53 48.71
N LEU A 82 1.75 22.30 48.72
CA LEU A 82 1.93 21.35 47.64
C LEU A 82 1.77 22.11 46.31
N PRO A 83 2.73 21.99 45.37
CA PRO A 83 2.50 22.52 44.05
C PRO A 83 1.18 21.91 43.54
N PRO A 84 0.28 22.71 42.96
CA PRO A 84 -0.98 22.19 42.46
C PRO A 84 -0.70 21.03 41.49
N PRO A 85 -1.56 20.00 41.46
CA PRO A 85 -1.42 18.91 40.51
C PRO A 85 -1.23 19.53 39.13
N SER A 86 -0.14 19.19 38.45
CA SER A 86 0.18 19.78 37.16
C SER A 86 -1.00 19.55 36.22
N GLU A 87 -1.68 20.61 35.84
CA GLU A 87 -2.63 20.62 34.74
C GLU A 87 -1.85 20.41 33.43
N VAL A 88 -1.45 19.17 33.16
CA VAL A 88 -1.18 18.69 31.81
C VAL A 88 -1.66 17.23 31.83
N PRO A 89 -2.83 16.89 31.25
CA PRO A 89 -2.83 16.47 29.85
C PRO A 89 -4.14 16.60 29.03
N GLU A 90 -5.21 17.27 29.48
CA GLU A 90 -6.49 17.26 28.70
C GLU A 90 -6.35 17.86 27.28
N ARG A 91 -5.64 18.98 27.13
CA ARG A 91 -5.42 19.59 25.80
C ARG A 91 -4.63 18.70 24.84
N VAL A 92 -3.69 17.91 25.36
CA VAL A 92 -2.87 17.00 24.54
C VAL A 92 -3.69 15.80 24.09
N GLU A 93 -4.57 15.29 24.96
CA GLU A 93 -5.50 14.22 24.62
C GLU A 93 -6.55 14.67 23.59
N GLU A 94 -7.11 15.88 23.74
CA GLU A 94 -8.02 16.49 22.76
C GLU A 94 -7.36 16.70 21.39
N ASP A 95 -6.11 17.18 21.35
CA ASP A 95 -5.35 17.37 20.11
C ASP A 95 -5.07 16.04 19.39
N VAL A 96 -4.76 14.97 20.14
CA VAL A 96 -4.53 13.63 19.58
C VAL A 96 -5.84 13.03 19.06
N LEU A 97 -6.95 13.19 19.78
CA LEU A 97 -8.26 12.72 19.32
C LEU A 97 -8.71 13.45 18.04
N ALA A 98 -8.51 14.77 17.96
CA ALA A 98 -8.81 15.53 16.74
C ALA A 98 -7.96 15.10 15.53
N GLN A 99 -6.70 14.71 15.76
CA GLN A 99 -5.84 14.12 14.72
C GLN A 99 -6.38 12.76 14.25
N LEU A 100 -6.78 11.89 15.19
CA LEU A 100 -7.35 10.58 14.87
C LEU A 100 -8.66 10.70 14.10
N GLU A 101 -9.56 11.62 14.48
CA GLU A 101 -10.80 11.89 13.75
C GLU A 101 -10.54 12.38 12.32
N THR A 102 -9.48 13.19 12.14
CA THR A 102 -9.08 13.67 10.82
C THR A 102 -8.58 12.52 9.95
N ILE A 103 -7.71 11.66 10.51
CA ILE A 103 -7.23 10.46 9.82
C ILE A 103 -8.40 9.53 9.46
N GLU A 104 -9.33 9.29 10.38
CA GLU A 104 -10.51 8.47 10.13
C GLU A 104 -11.36 9.02 8.98
N ARG A 105 -11.58 10.33 8.96
CA ARG A 105 -12.31 11.01 7.87
C ARG A 105 -11.59 10.85 6.54
N ASP A 106 -10.27 10.98 6.52
CA ASP A 106 -9.47 10.83 5.31
C ASP A 106 -9.42 9.37 4.82
N LEU A 107 -9.37 8.39 5.72
CA LEU A 107 -9.49 6.97 5.38
C LEU A 107 -10.83 6.67 4.70
N ARG A 108 -11.95 7.16 5.26
CA ARG A 108 -13.28 6.99 4.65
C ARG A 108 -13.38 7.64 3.26
N ARG A 109 -12.67 8.75 3.04
CA ARG A 109 -12.58 9.37 1.70
C ARG A 109 -11.79 8.50 0.73
N LEU A 110 -10.66 7.93 1.17
CA LEU A 110 -9.87 7.00 0.36
C LEU A 110 -10.70 5.77 -0.05
N ASP A 111 -11.51 5.22 0.87
CA ASP A 111 -12.43 4.12 0.56
C ASP A 111 -13.45 4.51 -0.52
N THR A 112 -13.98 5.73 -0.45
CA THR A 112 -14.92 6.26 -1.44
C THR A 112 -14.24 6.40 -2.80
N TYR A 113 -13.06 7.00 -2.87
CA TYR A 113 -12.29 7.12 -4.11
C TYR A 113 -11.92 5.76 -4.70
N TRP A 114 -11.59 4.80 -3.84
CA TRP A 114 -11.31 3.44 -4.27
C TRP A 114 -12.53 2.76 -4.89
N ALA A 115 -13.69 2.87 -4.25
CA ALA A 115 -14.95 2.30 -4.77
C ALA A 115 -15.34 2.93 -6.12
N GLU A 116 -15.20 4.25 -6.26
CA GLU A 116 -15.42 4.96 -7.52
C GLU A 116 -14.45 4.50 -8.62
N TYR A 117 -13.16 4.39 -8.29
CA TYR A 117 -12.13 3.90 -9.19
C TYR A 117 -12.42 2.47 -9.66
N GLU A 118 -12.78 1.56 -8.76
CA GLU A 118 -13.12 0.18 -9.11
C GLU A 118 -14.30 0.13 -10.07
N ARG A 119 -15.38 0.85 -9.75
CA ARG A 119 -16.58 0.88 -10.58
C ARG A 119 -16.28 1.44 -11.97
N ALA A 120 -15.62 2.60 -12.04
CA ALA A 120 -15.24 3.21 -13.30
C ALA A 120 -14.32 2.29 -14.11
N THR A 121 -13.37 1.63 -13.45
CA THR A 121 -12.46 0.68 -14.11
C THR A 121 -13.22 -0.51 -14.69
N ARG A 122 -14.14 -1.13 -13.95
CA ARG A 122 -14.96 -2.24 -14.47
C ARG A 122 -15.80 -1.81 -15.68
N ASP A 123 -16.40 -0.63 -15.62
CA ASP A 123 -17.19 -0.07 -16.73
C ASP A 123 -16.32 0.23 -17.97
N VAL A 124 -15.09 0.70 -17.78
CA VAL A 124 -14.13 0.90 -18.87
C VAL A 124 -13.66 -0.44 -19.45
N LEU A 125 -13.30 -1.41 -18.61
CA LEU A 125 -12.85 -2.73 -19.06
C LEU A 125 -13.91 -3.48 -19.84
N LYS A 126 -15.18 -3.41 -19.40
CA LYS A 126 -16.31 -4.00 -20.14
C LYS A 126 -16.45 -3.38 -21.53
N ARG A 127 -16.46 -2.04 -21.62
CA ARG A 127 -16.51 -1.33 -22.91
C ARG A 127 -15.30 -1.63 -23.79
N TRP A 128 -14.12 -1.81 -23.17
CA TRP A 128 -12.91 -2.20 -23.87
C TRP A 128 -13.04 -3.60 -24.48
N ASP A 129 -13.51 -4.59 -23.73
CA ASP A 129 -13.70 -5.96 -24.23
C ASP A 129 -14.69 -5.98 -25.41
N GLU A 130 -15.80 -5.23 -25.33
CA GLU A 130 -16.77 -5.07 -26.43
C GLU A 130 -16.14 -4.39 -27.67
N ALA A 131 -15.36 -3.33 -27.46
CA ALA A 131 -14.67 -2.63 -28.54
C ALA A 131 -13.59 -3.50 -29.19
N LYS A 132 -12.85 -4.28 -28.39
CA LYS A 132 -11.80 -5.21 -28.82
C LYS A 132 -12.37 -6.25 -29.78
N GLU A 133 -13.52 -6.85 -29.45
CA GLU A 133 -14.18 -7.78 -30.38
C GLU A 133 -14.55 -7.12 -31.71
N SER A 134 -15.06 -5.88 -31.67
CA SER A 134 -15.39 -5.12 -32.88
C SER A 134 -14.16 -4.86 -33.75
N VAL A 135 -13.04 -4.47 -33.12
CA VAL A 135 -11.76 -4.26 -33.82
C VAL A 135 -11.24 -5.56 -34.43
N LEU A 136 -11.30 -6.68 -33.69
CA LEU A 136 -10.87 -7.98 -34.20
C LEU A 136 -11.71 -8.42 -35.41
N ARG A 137 -13.04 -8.26 -35.35
CA ARG A 137 -13.93 -8.54 -36.49
C ARG A 137 -13.59 -7.67 -37.70
N ARG A 138 -13.29 -6.38 -37.49
CA ARG A 138 -12.87 -5.46 -38.56
C ARG A 138 -11.53 -5.87 -39.16
N LEU A 139 -10.55 -6.26 -38.34
CA LEU A 139 -9.25 -6.75 -38.81
C LEU A 139 -9.40 -8.00 -39.68
N SER A 140 -10.20 -8.99 -39.24
CA SER A 140 -10.48 -10.17 -40.07
C SER A 140 -11.18 -9.81 -41.38
N SER A 141 -12.13 -8.88 -41.35
CA SER A 141 -12.76 -8.37 -42.57
C SER A 141 -11.75 -7.70 -43.52
N ILE A 142 -10.83 -6.89 -43.00
CA ILE A 142 -9.77 -6.26 -43.80
C ILE A 142 -8.87 -7.33 -44.43
N ASP A 143 -8.44 -8.31 -43.65
CA ASP A 143 -7.58 -9.40 -44.15
C ASP A 143 -8.27 -10.18 -45.29
N HIS A 144 -9.57 -10.46 -45.17
CA HIS A 144 -10.34 -11.09 -46.25
C HIS A 144 -10.44 -10.22 -47.52
N VAL A 145 -10.66 -8.91 -47.36
CA VAL A 145 -10.73 -8.01 -48.52
C VAL A 145 -9.35 -7.88 -49.19
N ILE A 146 -8.26 -7.77 -48.43
CA ILE A 146 -6.90 -7.75 -48.98
C ILE A 146 -6.62 -9.04 -49.75
N GLN A 147 -7.04 -10.19 -49.23
CA GLN A 147 -6.89 -11.47 -49.93
C GLN A 147 -7.67 -11.49 -51.25
N SER A 148 -8.93 -11.03 -51.26
CA SER A 148 -9.75 -10.91 -52.48
C SER A 148 -9.07 -10.01 -53.52
N LEU A 149 -8.55 -8.85 -53.10
CA LEU A 149 -7.83 -7.94 -53.99
C LEU A 149 -6.54 -8.56 -54.53
N ALA A 150 -5.86 -9.39 -53.74
CA ALA A 150 -4.67 -10.11 -54.19
C ALA A 150 -5.02 -11.21 -55.22
N GLU A 151 -6.19 -11.82 -55.12
CA GLU A 151 -6.72 -12.75 -56.12
C GLU A 151 -7.11 -12.01 -57.41
N GLU A 152 -7.86 -10.90 -57.31
CA GLU A 152 -8.18 -10.01 -58.43
C GLU A 152 -6.91 -9.54 -59.18
N ARG A 153 -5.85 -9.18 -58.44
CA ARG A 153 -4.57 -8.78 -59.04
C ARG A 153 -3.94 -9.91 -59.86
N LYS A 154 -3.98 -11.15 -59.37
CA LYS A 154 -3.47 -12.32 -60.11
C LYS A 154 -4.27 -12.60 -61.38
N GLU A 155 -5.59 -12.38 -61.35
CA GLU A 155 -6.43 -12.52 -62.54
C GLU A 155 -6.07 -11.49 -63.60
N VAL A 156 -5.90 -10.22 -63.20
CA VAL A 156 -5.45 -9.13 -64.08
C VAL A 156 -4.06 -9.43 -64.67
N ASP A 157 -3.13 -9.93 -63.86
CA ASP A 157 -1.81 -10.39 -64.32
C ASP A 157 -1.95 -11.49 -65.38
N THR A 158 -2.80 -12.48 -65.14
CA THR A 158 -3.05 -13.59 -66.08
C THR A 158 -3.67 -13.10 -67.40
N TRP A 159 -4.61 -12.16 -67.34
CA TRP A 159 -5.23 -11.59 -68.55
C TRP A 159 -4.22 -10.84 -69.40
N ARG A 160 -3.27 -10.13 -68.78
CA ARG A 160 -2.16 -9.48 -69.49
C ARG A 160 -1.25 -10.53 -70.14
N GLU A 161 -0.85 -11.56 -69.40
CA GLU A 161 0.04 -12.62 -69.89
C GLU A 161 -0.54 -13.34 -71.12
N VAL A 162 -1.86 -13.58 -71.14
CA VAL A 162 -2.57 -14.22 -72.26
C VAL A 162 -2.93 -13.21 -73.37
N GLY A 163 -2.67 -11.93 -73.18
CA GLY A 163 -2.92 -10.86 -74.17
C GLY A 163 -4.39 -10.48 -74.33
N LEU A 164 -5.21 -10.71 -73.30
CA LEU A 164 -6.64 -10.37 -73.28
C LEU A 164 -6.90 -8.88 -72.99
N ILE A 165 -5.92 -8.19 -72.40
CA ILE A 165 -6.00 -6.77 -72.03
C ILE A 165 -4.80 -5.99 -72.56
N THR A 166 -4.95 -4.68 -72.71
CA THR A 166 -3.85 -3.77 -73.10
C THR A 166 -2.98 -3.41 -71.90
N GLU A 167 -1.73 -3.00 -72.18
CA GLU A 167 -0.81 -2.52 -71.15
C GLU A 167 -1.37 -1.30 -70.39
N GLU A 168 -2.01 -0.37 -71.11
CA GLU A 168 -2.64 0.81 -70.50
C GLU A 168 -3.78 0.46 -69.55
N TYR A 169 -4.56 -0.57 -69.88
CA TYR A 169 -5.62 -1.07 -69.00
C TYR A 169 -5.02 -1.75 -67.77
N TYR A 170 -4.04 -2.64 -67.99
CA TYR A 170 -3.31 -3.32 -66.92
C TYR A 170 -2.73 -2.34 -65.89
N ASP A 171 -1.97 -1.35 -66.34
CA ASP A 171 -1.31 -0.38 -65.47
C ASP A 171 -2.32 0.41 -64.63
N ARG A 172 -3.48 0.74 -65.20
CA ARG A 172 -4.55 1.44 -64.48
C ARG A 172 -5.17 0.54 -63.41
N GLU A 173 -5.58 -0.67 -63.76
CA GLU A 173 -6.23 -1.59 -62.81
C GLU A 173 -5.27 -1.99 -61.68
N VAL A 174 -4.01 -2.28 -61.98
CA VAL A 174 -3.00 -2.60 -60.95
C VAL A 174 -2.81 -1.44 -60.00
N ARG A 175 -2.71 -0.20 -60.51
CA ARG A 175 -2.59 0.99 -59.65
C ARG A 175 -3.80 1.15 -58.74
N GLU A 176 -5.01 0.97 -59.26
CA GLU A 176 -6.24 1.05 -58.47
C GLU A 176 -6.30 -0.03 -57.37
N LEU A 177 -5.92 -1.27 -57.68
CA LEU A 177 -5.83 -2.36 -56.72
C LEU A 177 -4.78 -2.08 -55.63
N GLU A 178 -3.60 -1.61 -56.01
CA GLU A 178 -2.52 -1.27 -55.07
C GLU A 178 -2.91 -0.11 -54.15
N GLU A 179 -3.59 0.92 -54.67
CA GLU A 179 -4.12 2.02 -53.84
C GLU A 179 -5.17 1.54 -52.83
N ARG A 180 -6.04 0.61 -53.22
CA ARG A 180 -7.05 0.02 -52.33
C ARG A 180 -6.39 -0.81 -51.23
N VAL A 181 -5.41 -1.65 -51.58
CA VAL A 181 -4.63 -2.45 -50.62
C VAL A 181 -3.90 -1.53 -49.65
N ALA A 182 -3.21 -0.49 -50.13
CA ALA A 182 -2.47 0.44 -49.28
C ALA A 182 -3.37 1.15 -48.25
N LYS A 183 -4.59 1.54 -48.64
CA LYS A 183 -5.58 2.14 -47.72
C LYS A 183 -6.01 1.16 -46.63
N LEU A 184 -6.27 -0.09 -47.00
CA LEU A 184 -6.69 -1.14 -46.06
C LEU A 184 -5.56 -1.53 -45.10
N GLU A 185 -4.32 -1.63 -45.59
CA GLU A 185 -3.15 -1.89 -44.75
C GLU A 185 -2.89 -0.76 -43.75
N GLU A 186 -3.07 0.49 -44.16
CA GLU A 186 -2.97 1.63 -43.25
C GLU A 186 -4.05 1.61 -42.17
N GLU A 187 -5.29 1.28 -42.54
CA GLU A 187 -6.37 1.09 -41.56
C GLU A 187 -6.03 -0.05 -40.58
N ARG A 188 -5.55 -1.19 -41.11
CA ARG A 188 -5.13 -2.35 -40.32
C ARG A 188 -4.04 -1.99 -39.31
N ARG A 189 -2.98 -1.29 -39.76
CA ARG A 189 -1.88 -0.84 -38.90
C ARG A 189 -2.39 0.02 -37.74
N ARG A 190 -3.22 1.03 -38.04
CA ARG A 190 -3.82 1.89 -37.02
C ARG A 190 -4.62 1.09 -36.01
N LEU A 191 -5.49 0.18 -36.46
CA LEU A 191 -6.31 -0.63 -35.56
C LEU A 191 -5.47 -1.51 -34.64
N VAL A 192 -4.39 -2.11 -35.15
CA VAL A 192 -3.45 -2.92 -34.34
C VAL A 192 -2.73 -2.05 -33.30
N GLU A 193 -2.21 -0.89 -33.68
CA GLU A 193 -1.54 0.03 -32.75
C GLU A 193 -2.47 0.50 -31.63
N TYR A 194 -3.71 0.86 -31.95
CA TYR A 194 -4.72 1.22 -30.95
C TYR A 194 -5.02 0.04 -30.03
N LEU A 195 -5.13 -1.17 -30.58
CA LEU A 195 -5.46 -2.36 -29.81
C LEU A 195 -4.36 -2.73 -28.82
N GLU A 196 -3.10 -2.71 -29.25
CA GLU A 196 -1.95 -3.01 -28.38
C GLU A 196 -1.80 -1.98 -27.25
N ARG A 197 -1.91 -0.68 -27.58
CA ARG A 197 -1.80 0.40 -26.59
C ARG A 197 -2.91 0.32 -25.54
N LEU A 198 -4.15 0.09 -25.96
CA LEU A 198 -5.28 0.01 -25.05
C LEU A 198 -5.26 -1.28 -24.22
N GLU A 199 -4.84 -2.41 -24.79
CA GLU A 199 -4.71 -3.66 -24.05
C GLU A 199 -3.67 -3.55 -22.93
N GLN A 200 -2.50 -2.96 -23.20
CA GLN A 200 -1.47 -2.74 -22.17
C GLN A 200 -1.99 -1.89 -21.01
N SER A 201 -2.71 -0.81 -21.32
CA SER A 201 -3.32 0.05 -20.31
C SER A 201 -4.44 -0.67 -19.55
N ALA A 202 -5.31 -1.38 -20.26
CA ALA A 202 -6.43 -2.12 -19.68
C ALA A 202 -5.92 -3.21 -18.72
N GLU A 203 -4.87 -3.93 -19.08
CA GLU A 203 -4.30 -5.01 -18.26
C GLU A 203 -3.73 -4.48 -16.93
N ALA A 204 -3.08 -3.31 -16.94
CA ALA A 204 -2.60 -2.68 -15.71
C ALA A 204 -3.75 -2.39 -14.73
N HIS A 205 -4.87 -1.88 -15.25
CA HIS A 205 -6.06 -1.59 -14.44
C HIS A 205 -6.80 -2.87 -14.02
N ARG A 206 -6.86 -3.88 -14.89
CA ARG A 206 -7.43 -5.21 -14.63
C ARG A 206 -6.72 -5.85 -13.44
N LYS A 207 -5.38 -5.87 -13.44
CA LYS A 207 -4.58 -6.39 -12.31
C LYS A 207 -4.87 -5.64 -11.01
N ARG A 208 -4.92 -4.31 -11.04
CA ARG A 208 -5.20 -3.49 -9.84
C ARG A 208 -6.55 -3.83 -9.22
N VAL A 209 -7.59 -3.97 -10.03
CA VAL A 209 -8.93 -4.30 -9.53
C VAL A 209 -9.03 -5.76 -9.10
N VAL A 210 -8.43 -6.70 -9.85
CA VAL A 210 -8.46 -8.14 -9.52
C VAL A 210 -7.72 -8.45 -8.22
N VAL A 211 -6.52 -7.88 -8.03
CA VAL A 211 -5.74 -8.07 -6.80
C VAL A 211 -6.48 -7.50 -5.60
N ALA A 212 -7.07 -6.31 -5.74
CA ALA A 212 -7.84 -5.69 -4.67
C ALA A 212 -9.16 -6.44 -4.37
N SER A 213 -9.88 -6.89 -5.40
CA SER A 213 -11.12 -7.65 -5.23
C SER A 213 -10.85 -9.03 -4.62
N ALA A 214 -9.78 -9.71 -5.05
CA ALA A 214 -9.37 -10.99 -4.48
C ALA A 214 -9.01 -10.85 -2.99
N GLY A 215 -8.29 -9.78 -2.61
CA GLY A 215 -7.99 -9.48 -1.21
C GLY A 215 -9.24 -9.24 -0.36
N ALA A 216 -10.18 -8.42 -0.86
CA ALA A 216 -11.45 -8.14 -0.19
C ALA A 216 -12.34 -9.40 -0.06
N GLU A 217 -12.40 -10.21 -1.10
CA GLU A 217 -13.18 -11.44 -1.14
C GLU A 217 -12.58 -12.54 -0.27
N ILE A 218 -11.25 -12.70 -0.25
CA ILE A 218 -10.54 -13.57 0.70
C ILE A 218 -10.82 -13.13 2.14
N SER A 219 -10.82 -11.82 2.40
CA SER A 219 -11.08 -11.28 3.74
C SER A 219 -12.53 -11.57 4.18
N ARG A 220 -13.51 -11.43 3.27
CA ARG A 220 -14.90 -11.80 3.51
C ARG A 220 -15.06 -13.31 3.74
N LEU A 221 -14.37 -14.15 2.96
CA LEU A 221 -14.41 -15.60 3.11
C LEU A 221 -13.79 -16.06 4.45
N LYS A 222 -12.72 -15.41 4.91
CA LYS A 222 -12.15 -15.63 6.25
C LYS A 222 -13.11 -15.24 7.37
N LEU A 223 -13.82 -14.11 7.21
CA LEU A 223 -14.88 -13.70 8.14
C LEU A 223 -16.03 -14.71 8.18
N SER A 224 -16.46 -15.25 7.04
CA SER A 224 -17.47 -16.33 7.02
C SER A 224 -16.95 -17.62 7.64
N LEU A 225 -15.66 -17.95 7.49
CA LEU A 225 -15.05 -19.10 8.12
C LEU A 225 -15.05 -18.97 9.65
N ALA A 226 -14.64 -17.82 10.19
CA ALA A 226 -14.69 -17.54 11.62
C ALA A 226 -16.13 -17.59 12.19
N LYS A 227 -17.11 -17.12 11.41
CA LYS A 227 -18.52 -17.24 11.79
C LYS A 227 -19.01 -18.69 11.77
N LEU A 228 -18.55 -19.50 10.81
CA LEU A 228 -18.86 -20.93 10.74
C LEU A 228 -18.26 -21.68 11.93
N GLU A 229 -17.02 -21.37 12.32
CA GLU A 229 -16.36 -21.90 13.52
C GLU A 229 -17.18 -21.59 14.78
N GLN A 230 -17.63 -20.34 14.95
CA GLN A 230 -18.49 -19.96 16.08
C GLN A 230 -19.81 -20.74 16.14
N LEU A 231 -20.45 -20.97 14.99
CA LEU A 231 -21.71 -21.74 14.91
C LEU A 231 -21.49 -23.23 15.23
N PHE A 232 -20.33 -23.77 14.90
CA PHE A 232 -19.97 -25.15 15.24
C PHE A 232 -19.65 -25.28 16.74
N GLU A 233 -18.88 -24.33 17.29
CA GLU A 233 -18.57 -24.27 18.73
C GLU A 233 -19.83 -24.05 19.58
N SER A 234 -20.83 -23.31 19.07
CA SER A 234 -22.13 -23.13 19.75
C SER A 234 -23.08 -24.34 19.60
N GLY A 235 -22.71 -25.33 18.79
CA GLY A 235 -23.50 -26.54 18.54
C GLY A 235 -24.72 -26.33 17.65
N GLU A 236 -24.79 -25.21 16.92
CA GLU A 236 -25.90 -24.89 16.00
C GLU A 236 -25.83 -25.67 14.67
N ILE A 237 -24.66 -26.22 14.34
CA ILE A 237 -24.42 -27.03 13.15
C ILE A 237 -23.68 -28.33 13.50
N ASP A 238 -24.01 -29.40 12.79
CA ASP A 238 -23.36 -30.69 12.91
C ASP A 238 -21.99 -30.73 12.19
N GLU A 239 -21.17 -31.72 12.57
CA GLU A 239 -19.79 -31.89 12.07
C GLU A 239 -19.73 -32.10 10.55
N GLU A 240 -20.68 -32.84 9.98
CA GLU A 240 -20.74 -33.10 8.52
C GLU A 240 -21.04 -31.80 7.76
N THR A 241 -21.99 -31.00 8.24
CA THR A 241 -22.31 -29.68 7.67
C THR A 241 -21.14 -28.70 7.81
N TYR A 242 -20.47 -28.70 8.97
CA TYR A 242 -19.29 -27.86 9.20
C TYR A 242 -18.14 -28.20 8.24
N GLU A 243 -17.73 -29.46 8.14
CA GLU A 243 -16.61 -29.89 7.30
C GLU A 243 -16.87 -29.61 5.82
N ARG A 244 -18.09 -29.86 5.34
CA ARG A 244 -18.47 -29.59 3.94
C ARG A 244 -18.34 -28.11 3.60
N VAL A 245 -18.98 -27.24 4.38
CA VAL A 245 -18.99 -25.79 4.13
C VAL A 245 -17.60 -25.19 4.32
N ARG A 246 -16.84 -25.68 5.30
CA ARG A 246 -15.44 -25.28 5.52
C ARG A 246 -14.57 -25.62 4.31
N SER A 247 -14.67 -26.84 3.79
CA SER A 247 -13.91 -27.28 2.60
C SER A 247 -14.22 -26.38 1.39
N ASP A 248 -15.49 -26.08 1.14
CA ASP A 248 -15.92 -25.21 0.04
C ASP A 248 -15.33 -23.79 0.16
N ILE A 249 -15.37 -23.20 1.36
CA ILE A 249 -14.82 -21.86 1.63
C ILE A 249 -13.30 -21.87 1.47
N GLU A 250 -12.60 -22.89 1.99
CA GLU A 250 -11.14 -23.01 1.89
C GLU A 250 -10.67 -23.21 0.43
N GLU A 251 -11.40 -23.97 -0.38
CA GLU A 251 -11.12 -24.12 -1.81
C GLU A 251 -11.28 -22.80 -2.57
N GLN A 252 -12.33 -22.03 -2.26
CA GLN A 252 -12.53 -20.71 -2.84
C GLN A 252 -11.41 -19.74 -2.47
N ILE A 253 -10.96 -19.73 -1.21
CA ILE A 253 -9.81 -18.94 -0.77
C ILE A 253 -8.55 -19.34 -1.54
N LYS A 254 -8.24 -20.64 -1.64
CA LYS A 254 -7.08 -21.14 -2.40
C LYS A 254 -7.12 -20.75 -3.87
N ARG A 255 -8.30 -20.75 -4.48
CA ARG A 255 -8.47 -20.31 -5.87
C ARG A 255 -8.19 -18.82 -6.04
N LEU A 256 -8.72 -17.97 -5.15
CA LEU A 256 -8.51 -16.53 -5.18
C LEU A 256 -7.05 -16.14 -4.90
N GLN A 257 -6.37 -16.88 -4.02
CA GLN A 257 -4.94 -16.68 -3.73
C GLN A 257 -4.02 -16.92 -4.94
N ARG A 258 -4.45 -17.66 -5.97
CA ARG A 258 -3.66 -17.85 -7.20
C ARG A 258 -3.62 -16.61 -8.10
N PHE A 259 -4.52 -15.66 -7.87
CA PHE A 259 -4.61 -14.40 -8.62
C PHE A 259 -3.94 -13.22 -7.93
N LEU A 260 -3.44 -13.44 -6.70
CA LEU A 260 -2.60 -12.50 -5.93
C LEU A 260 -1.11 -12.79 -6.18
#